data_AF-A0A3S4IA97-F1
#
_entry.id   AF-A0A3S4IA97-F1
#
_cell.length_a   1.000
_cell.length_b   1.000
_cell.length_c   1.000
_cell.angle_alpha   90.00
_cell.angle_beta   90.00
_cell.angle_gamma   90.00
#
_symmetry.space_group_name_H-M   'P 1'
#
loop_
_entity.id
_entity.type
_entity.pdbx_description
1 polymer ?
#
loop_
_entity_poly.entity_id
_entity_poly.type
_entity_poly.pdbx_seq_one_letter_code
_entity_poly.pdbx_strand_id
1 'polypeptide(L)'
;MPEWQVYDGLHTLLGAPVDDFTLPAHYTRKRIRAMGRVSLMSTRATELALEQAGLIDDAVLTNGETGIAYGSSTGSTGPVSEFATMLTEKHTNNITGTTYVQMMPHTTAVNTGLFFGLRGRVIPTSSACTSGSQAIGYAWEAIRHGYQTVMVAGGAEELCPSEAAVFDTLFATSQRNDEPKTTPSPFDEKRDGLVIGEGAGTLILEELEHAKARGATIYGEIIGFATNCDAAHITQPQRETMQICMETIAENSRLKRTGYRVHFRPRHGDRSGRYRRKSGNGRNL
;
A
#
# COMPACT_ATOMS: atom_id res chain seq x y z
N MET A 1 11.47 15.06 -9.25
CA MET A 1 10.35 15.94 -8.91
C MET A 1 10.83 17.39 -8.73
N PRO A 2 11.30 18.08 -9.80
CA PRO A 2 11.69 19.50 -9.70
C PRO A 2 10.58 20.43 -9.19
N GLU A 3 9.32 20.09 -9.45
CA GLU A 3 8.13 20.81 -9.01
C GLU A 3 7.99 20.86 -7.48
N TRP A 4 8.69 20.00 -6.73
CA TRP A 4 8.69 20.02 -5.26
C TRP A 4 9.56 21.13 -4.65
N GLN A 5 10.36 21.83 -5.46
CA GLN A 5 11.19 22.96 -5.01
C GLN A 5 10.37 24.13 -4.42
N VAL A 6 9.06 24.15 -4.66
CA VAL A 6 8.16 25.18 -4.11
C VAL A 6 7.94 25.06 -2.60
N TYR A 7 8.24 23.90 -2.00
CA TYR A 7 8.04 23.65 -0.58
C TYR A 7 9.31 23.94 0.21
N ASP A 8 9.33 25.07 0.92
CA ASP A 8 10.42 25.40 1.83
C ASP A 8 10.54 24.34 2.94
N GLY A 9 11.76 23.88 3.20
CA GLY A 9 12.07 22.82 4.17
C GLY A 9 11.91 21.38 3.65
N LEU A 10 11.42 21.16 2.42
CA LEU A 10 11.44 19.82 1.80
C LEU A 10 12.77 19.64 1.06
N HIS A 11 13.63 18.77 1.58
CA HIS A 11 14.99 18.63 1.05
C HIS A 11 15.06 17.69 -0.16
N THR A 12 14.32 16.58 -0.12
CA THR A 12 14.28 15.62 -1.24
C THR A 12 13.46 16.15 -2.41
N LEU A 13 14.01 16.01 -3.62
CA LEU A 13 13.33 16.28 -4.89
C LEU A 13 13.18 15.00 -5.72
N LEU A 14 13.28 13.84 -5.05
CA LEU A 14 13.27 12.52 -5.66
C LEU A 14 11.93 11.83 -5.41
N GLY A 15 11.38 11.24 -6.46
CA GLY A 15 10.18 10.41 -6.41
C GLY A 15 10.21 9.42 -7.57
N ALA A 16 9.50 8.31 -7.42
CA ALA A 16 9.28 7.31 -8.46
C ALA A 16 7.79 7.33 -8.90
N PRO A 17 7.38 8.34 -9.71
CA PRO A 17 6.01 8.46 -10.18
C PRO A 17 5.65 7.38 -11.19
N VAL A 18 4.35 7.09 -11.32
CA VAL A 18 3.79 6.32 -12.44
C VAL A 18 3.34 7.31 -13.51
N ASP A 19 4.21 7.54 -14.48
CA ASP A 19 4.03 8.56 -15.53
C ASP A 19 3.00 8.17 -16.60
N ASP A 20 2.81 6.88 -16.85
CA ASP A 20 1.97 6.33 -17.92
C ASP A 20 0.60 5.82 -17.43
N PHE A 21 0.11 6.37 -16.30
CA PHE A 21 -1.20 5.99 -15.77
C PHE A 21 -2.36 6.58 -16.59
N THR A 22 -3.00 5.74 -17.40
CA THR A 22 -4.19 6.11 -18.19
C THR A 22 -5.43 5.30 -17.78
N LEU A 23 -6.59 5.95 -17.74
CA LEU A 23 -7.86 5.28 -17.45
C LEU A 23 -8.48 4.70 -18.72
N PRO A 24 -8.99 3.46 -18.68
CA PRO A 24 -9.75 2.88 -19.79
C PRO A 24 -11.04 3.66 -20.11
N ALA A 25 -11.50 3.58 -21.36
CA ALA A 25 -12.68 4.32 -21.83
C ALA A 25 -13.99 3.96 -21.09
N HIS A 26 -14.10 2.75 -20.53
CA HIS A 26 -15.29 2.31 -19.80
C HIS A 26 -15.37 2.84 -18.36
N TYR A 27 -14.35 3.57 -17.89
CA TYR A 27 -14.35 4.24 -16.59
C TYR A 27 -15.13 5.56 -16.68
N THR A 28 -16.46 5.44 -16.75
CA THR A 28 -17.32 6.63 -16.86
C THR A 28 -17.22 7.53 -15.62
N ARG A 29 -17.37 8.85 -15.82
CA ARG A 29 -17.37 9.85 -14.73
C ARG A 29 -18.30 9.49 -13.57
N LYS A 30 -19.45 8.88 -13.86
CA LYS A 30 -20.42 8.46 -12.84
C LYS A 30 -19.84 7.41 -11.89
N ARG A 31 -19.03 6.47 -12.40
CA ARG A 31 -18.42 5.38 -11.61
C ARG A 31 -17.22 5.87 -10.81
N ILE A 32 -16.45 6.81 -11.35
CA ILE A 32 -15.14 7.20 -10.78
C ILE A 32 -15.15 8.54 -10.04
N ARG A 33 -16.25 9.30 -10.03
CA ARG A 33 -16.31 10.63 -9.37
C ARG A 33 -15.92 10.64 -7.88
N ALA A 34 -16.04 9.50 -7.19
CA ALA A 34 -15.70 9.35 -5.78
C ALA A 34 -14.27 8.85 -5.54
N MET A 35 -13.48 8.69 -6.61
CA MET A 35 -12.11 8.19 -6.58
C MET A 35 -11.14 9.34 -6.83
N GLY A 36 -10.19 9.54 -5.91
CA GLY A 36 -8.95 10.23 -6.27
C GLY A 36 -7.90 9.25 -6.82
N ARG A 37 -6.66 9.70 -7.01
CA ARG A 37 -5.63 8.95 -7.76
C ARG A 37 -5.33 7.59 -7.14
N VAL A 38 -5.19 7.50 -5.82
CA VAL A 38 -4.92 6.23 -5.13
C VAL A 38 -6.03 5.19 -5.34
N SER A 39 -7.30 5.63 -5.34
CA SER A 39 -8.45 4.75 -5.59
C SER A 39 -8.60 4.36 -7.06
N LEU A 40 -8.21 5.25 -7.98
CA LEU A 40 -8.16 4.93 -9.41
C LEU A 40 -7.12 3.86 -9.70
N MET A 41 -5.92 3.99 -9.10
CA MET A 41 -4.85 3.00 -9.24
C MET A 41 -5.25 1.64 -8.66
N SER A 42 -5.82 1.60 -7.45
CA SER A 42 -6.29 0.34 -6.85
C SER A 42 -7.39 -0.32 -7.68
N THR A 43 -8.32 0.47 -8.22
CA THR A 43 -9.39 -0.03 -9.09
C THR A 43 -8.82 -0.61 -10.38
N ARG A 44 -7.84 0.07 -11.01
CA ARG A 44 -7.22 -0.42 -12.25
C ARG A 44 -6.35 -1.66 -12.01
N ALA A 45 -5.59 -1.72 -10.92
CA ALA A 45 -4.82 -2.91 -10.55
C ALA A 45 -5.74 -4.11 -10.29
N THR A 46 -6.88 -3.87 -9.64
CA THR A 46 -7.90 -4.90 -9.40
C THR A 46 -8.55 -5.39 -10.69
N GLU A 47 -8.86 -4.48 -11.62
CA GLU A 47 -9.40 -4.86 -12.92
C GLU A 47 -8.48 -5.84 -13.66
N LEU A 48 -7.20 -5.49 -13.76
CA LEU A 48 -6.19 -6.32 -14.42
C LEU A 48 -6.04 -7.69 -13.74
N ALA A 49 -6.09 -7.72 -12.41
CA ALA A 49 -6.01 -8.97 -11.64
C ALA A 49 -7.25 -9.85 -11.83
N LEU A 50 -8.45 -9.25 -11.87
CA LEU A 50 -9.71 -9.96 -12.15
C LEU A 50 -9.78 -10.47 -13.60
N GLU A 51 -9.30 -9.69 -14.57
CA GLU A 51 -9.13 -10.11 -15.97
C GLU A 51 -8.20 -11.32 -16.04
N GLN A 52 -7.04 -11.25 -15.39
CA GLN A 52 -6.08 -12.36 -15.33
C GLN A 52 -6.63 -13.60 -14.64
N ALA A 53 -7.49 -13.43 -13.62
CA ALA A 53 -8.16 -14.53 -12.92
C ALA A 53 -9.35 -15.12 -13.71
N GLY A 54 -9.82 -14.43 -14.76
CA GLY A 54 -11.01 -14.81 -15.52
C GLY A 54 -12.30 -14.66 -14.72
N LEU A 55 -12.39 -13.63 -13.86
CA LEU A 55 -13.53 -13.40 -12.97
C LEU A 55 -14.33 -12.13 -13.30
N ILE A 56 -13.92 -11.37 -14.32
CA ILE A 56 -14.73 -10.24 -14.80
C ILE A 56 -16.12 -10.76 -15.19
N ASP A 57 -17.14 -10.06 -14.71
CA ASP A 57 -18.56 -10.39 -14.87
C ASP A 57 -19.02 -11.74 -14.25
N ASP A 58 -18.14 -12.43 -13.49
CA ASP A 58 -18.52 -13.65 -12.77
C ASP A 58 -19.47 -13.31 -11.60
N ALA A 59 -20.50 -14.14 -11.42
CA ALA A 59 -21.49 -13.97 -10.36
C ALA A 59 -20.88 -14.05 -8.95
N VAL A 60 -19.75 -14.76 -8.77
CA VAL A 60 -19.05 -14.88 -7.49
C VAL A 60 -18.62 -13.52 -6.94
N LEU A 61 -18.35 -12.54 -7.82
CA LEU A 61 -17.99 -11.19 -7.39
C LEU A 61 -19.14 -10.51 -6.63
N THR A 62 -20.38 -10.78 -7.01
CA THR A 62 -21.54 -10.01 -6.53
C THR A 62 -22.53 -10.82 -5.69
N ASN A 63 -22.34 -12.14 -5.53
CA ASN A 63 -23.24 -13.00 -4.76
C ASN A 63 -22.98 -12.99 -3.23
N GLY A 64 -21.93 -12.31 -2.78
CA GLY A 64 -21.54 -12.22 -1.36
C GLY A 64 -20.33 -13.07 -0.96
N GLU A 65 -19.84 -13.92 -1.87
CA GLU A 65 -18.69 -14.79 -1.63
C GLU A 65 -17.33 -14.14 -1.91
N THR A 66 -17.33 -13.02 -2.64
CA THR A 66 -16.12 -12.22 -2.88
C THR A 66 -16.05 -11.02 -1.95
N GLY A 67 -15.03 -11.01 -1.09
CA GLY A 67 -14.69 -9.88 -0.24
C GLY A 67 -13.50 -9.08 -0.78
N ILE A 68 -13.14 -8.04 -0.05
CA ILE A 68 -12.01 -7.18 -0.35
C ILE A 68 -11.22 -6.83 0.92
N ALA A 69 -9.90 -6.96 0.83
CA ALA A 69 -8.94 -6.41 1.77
C ALA A 69 -8.03 -5.44 1.04
N TYR A 70 -8.06 -4.16 1.39
CA TYR A 70 -7.26 -3.15 0.69
C TYR A 70 -6.92 -2.00 1.62
N GLY A 71 -5.78 -1.35 1.37
CA GLY A 71 -5.35 -0.19 2.14
C GLY A 71 -4.34 0.69 1.41
N SER A 72 -4.11 1.85 2.00
CA SER A 72 -3.11 2.86 1.62
C SER A 72 -2.64 3.58 2.90
N SER A 73 -1.54 4.34 2.83
CA SER A 73 -1.10 5.15 3.98
C SER A 73 -2.04 6.33 4.20
N THR A 74 -2.54 6.90 3.11
CA THR A 74 -3.49 8.02 3.13
C THR A 74 -4.59 7.82 2.08
N GLY A 75 -5.71 8.54 2.22
CA GLY A 75 -6.59 8.79 1.08
C GLY A 75 -5.99 9.84 0.15
N SER A 76 -6.73 10.27 -0.86
CA SER A 76 -6.21 11.25 -1.82
C SER A 76 -5.93 12.61 -1.17
N THR A 77 -4.79 13.18 -1.52
CA THR A 77 -4.22 14.35 -0.85
C THR A 77 -4.90 15.68 -1.24
N GLY A 78 -5.47 15.77 -2.45
CA GLY A 78 -6.29 16.91 -2.86
C GLY A 78 -7.47 17.18 -1.89
N PRO A 79 -8.34 16.18 -1.64
CA PRO A 79 -9.39 16.26 -0.63
C PRO A 79 -8.91 16.60 0.79
N VAL A 80 -7.74 16.12 1.19
CA VAL A 80 -7.12 16.49 2.48
C VAL A 80 -6.89 18.00 2.51
N SER A 81 -6.35 18.57 1.42
CA SER A 81 -6.17 20.02 1.29
C SER A 81 -7.49 20.78 1.34
N GLU A 82 -8.56 20.29 0.69
CA GLU A 82 -9.90 20.92 0.75
C GLU A 82 -10.43 21.01 2.19
N PHE A 83 -10.29 19.94 2.96
CA PHE A 83 -10.68 19.95 4.38
C PHE A 83 -9.74 20.81 5.24
N ALA A 84 -8.44 20.86 4.94
CA ALA A 84 -7.52 21.75 5.62
C ALA A 84 -7.93 23.22 5.39
N THR A 85 -8.23 23.62 4.15
CA THR A 85 -8.76 24.95 3.81
C THR A 85 -10.05 25.24 4.56
N MET A 86 -10.99 24.29 4.63
CA MET A 86 -12.22 24.48 5.42
C MET A 86 -11.91 24.78 6.89
N LEU A 87 -10.95 24.06 7.49
CA LEU A 87 -10.57 24.23 8.89
C LEU A 87 -9.80 25.53 9.14
N THR A 88 -9.02 26.03 8.19
CA THR A 88 -8.23 27.26 8.33
C THR A 88 -9.02 28.52 7.95
N GLU A 89 -9.78 28.47 6.86
CA GLU A 89 -10.52 29.60 6.28
C GLU A 89 -12.00 29.64 6.70
N LYS A 90 -12.48 28.62 7.41
CA LYS A 90 -13.83 28.55 8.02
C LYS A 90 -14.99 28.61 7.02
N HIS A 91 -14.82 28.05 5.83
CA HIS A 91 -15.89 27.91 4.83
C HIS A 91 -15.85 26.57 4.09
N THR A 92 -16.98 26.14 3.54
CA THR A 92 -17.13 24.85 2.84
C THR A 92 -17.09 24.95 1.31
N ASN A 93 -16.64 26.08 0.74
CA ASN A 93 -16.70 26.36 -0.69
C ASN A 93 -16.11 25.27 -1.60
N ASN A 94 -15.06 24.58 -1.13
CA ASN A 94 -14.38 23.53 -1.90
C ASN A 94 -14.84 22.11 -1.53
N ILE A 95 -15.76 21.95 -0.57
CA ILE A 95 -16.22 20.64 -0.12
C ILE A 95 -17.38 20.15 -0.99
N THR A 96 -17.25 18.94 -1.51
CA THR A 96 -18.29 18.27 -2.31
C THR A 96 -18.78 17.00 -1.61
N GLY A 97 -19.88 16.42 -2.11
CA GLY A 97 -20.40 15.15 -1.59
C GLY A 97 -19.45 13.95 -1.74
N THR A 98 -18.38 14.07 -2.53
CA THR A 98 -17.38 13.02 -2.74
C THR A 98 -16.05 13.27 -2.04
N THR A 99 -15.81 14.48 -1.52
CA THR A 99 -14.53 14.87 -0.90
C THR A 99 -14.16 13.90 0.24
N TYR A 100 -15.09 13.57 1.14
CA TYR A 100 -14.84 12.59 2.20
C TYR A 100 -14.52 11.18 1.66
N VAL A 101 -15.24 10.72 0.64
CA VAL A 101 -15.04 9.36 0.09
C VAL A 101 -13.67 9.23 -0.56
N GLN A 102 -13.15 10.31 -1.16
CA GLN A 102 -11.80 10.35 -1.72
C GLN A 102 -10.71 10.40 -0.62
N MET A 103 -11.00 11.01 0.54
CA MET A 103 -10.05 11.18 1.65
C MET A 103 -10.03 10.02 2.65
N MET A 104 -11.17 9.37 2.89
CA MET A 104 -11.35 8.47 4.03
C MET A 104 -10.30 7.35 4.05
N PRO A 105 -9.86 6.86 5.23
CA PRO A 105 -8.74 5.91 5.32
C PRO A 105 -8.89 4.65 4.46
N HIS A 106 -10.13 4.22 4.25
CA HIS A 106 -10.49 2.99 3.53
C HIS A 106 -11.01 3.28 2.10
N THR A 107 -10.65 4.43 1.53
CA THR A 107 -11.08 4.86 0.19
C THR A 107 -10.77 3.80 -0.88
N THR A 108 -9.59 3.18 -0.82
CA THR A 108 -9.15 2.15 -1.77
C THR A 108 -10.02 0.90 -1.71
N ALA A 109 -10.36 0.41 -0.52
CA ALA A 109 -11.21 -0.77 -0.35
C ALA A 109 -12.66 -0.49 -0.80
N VAL A 110 -13.22 0.65 -0.40
CA VAL A 110 -14.63 0.98 -0.71
C VAL A 110 -14.82 1.29 -2.18
N ASN A 111 -13.98 2.16 -2.76
CA ASN A 111 -14.13 2.54 -4.16
C ASN A 111 -13.94 1.34 -5.10
N THR A 112 -12.91 0.53 -4.88
CA THR A 112 -12.66 -0.68 -5.67
C THR A 112 -13.80 -1.69 -5.49
N GLY A 113 -14.22 -1.97 -4.25
CA GLY A 113 -15.31 -2.90 -3.98
C GLY A 113 -16.63 -2.46 -4.63
N LEU A 114 -16.99 -1.19 -4.51
CA LEU A 114 -18.16 -0.62 -5.17
C LEU A 114 -18.06 -0.67 -6.70
N PHE A 115 -16.87 -0.49 -7.26
CA PHE A 115 -16.68 -0.49 -8.71
C PHE A 115 -17.00 -1.84 -9.35
N PHE A 116 -16.61 -2.94 -8.71
CA PHE A 116 -16.86 -4.32 -9.15
C PHE A 116 -18.12 -4.95 -8.52
N GLY A 117 -18.84 -4.20 -7.69
CA GLY A 117 -20.06 -4.69 -7.04
C GLY A 117 -19.83 -5.79 -6.00
N LEU A 118 -18.65 -5.80 -5.36
CA LEU A 118 -18.28 -6.80 -4.36
C LEU A 118 -19.22 -6.73 -3.17
N ARG A 119 -19.79 -7.88 -2.79
CA ARG A 119 -20.81 -7.97 -1.71
C ARG A 119 -20.36 -8.77 -0.49
N GLY A 120 -19.13 -9.27 -0.49
CA GLY A 120 -18.54 -9.96 0.66
C GLY A 120 -17.99 -8.99 1.71
N ARG A 121 -17.15 -9.53 2.60
CA ARG A 121 -16.53 -8.76 3.68
C ARG A 121 -15.61 -7.66 3.16
N VAL A 122 -15.54 -6.54 3.87
CA VAL A 122 -14.59 -5.45 3.62
C VAL A 122 -13.60 -5.38 4.79
N ILE A 123 -12.31 -5.54 4.52
CA ILE A 123 -11.22 -5.46 5.51
C ILE A 123 -10.34 -4.25 5.17
N PRO A 124 -10.55 -3.09 5.81
CA PRO A 124 -9.71 -1.92 5.60
C PRO A 124 -8.35 -2.16 6.26
N THR A 125 -7.30 -2.23 5.45
CA THR A 125 -5.93 -2.56 5.89
C THR A 125 -5.00 -1.36 5.75
N SER A 126 -5.50 -0.15 6.01
CA SER A 126 -4.72 1.07 5.93
C SER A 126 -3.75 1.17 7.11
N SER A 127 -2.56 0.63 6.92
CA SER A 127 -1.48 0.49 7.91
C SER A 127 -0.13 0.93 7.33
N ALA A 128 -0.13 2.03 6.57
CA ALA A 128 1.05 2.56 5.89
C ALA A 128 1.74 1.49 5.01
N CYS A 129 3.07 1.33 5.14
CA CYS A 129 3.87 0.39 4.35
C CYS A 129 3.42 -1.08 4.45
N THR A 130 2.69 -1.46 5.51
CA THR A 130 2.19 -2.82 5.69
C THR A 130 0.80 -3.06 5.10
N SER A 131 0.19 -2.05 4.47
CA SER A 131 -1.20 -2.14 4.00
C SER A 131 -1.44 -3.31 3.06
N GLY A 132 -0.61 -3.43 2.02
CA GLY A 132 -0.73 -4.52 1.04
C GLY A 132 -0.43 -5.91 1.62
N SER A 133 0.56 -6.04 2.51
CA SER A 133 0.91 -7.34 3.10
C SER A 133 -0.14 -7.80 4.11
N GLN A 134 -0.69 -6.89 4.91
CA GLN A 134 -1.81 -7.17 5.80
C GLN A 134 -3.09 -7.48 5.01
N ALA A 135 -3.35 -6.79 3.89
CA ALA A 135 -4.45 -7.13 3.00
C ALA A 135 -4.39 -8.60 2.56
N ILE A 136 -3.23 -9.04 2.06
CA ILE A 136 -3.02 -10.42 1.61
C ILE A 136 -3.19 -11.41 2.77
N GLY A 137 -2.59 -11.11 3.93
CA GLY A 137 -2.66 -11.98 5.10
C GLY A 137 -4.08 -12.16 5.66
N TYR A 138 -4.79 -11.06 5.88
CA TYR A 138 -6.15 -11.10 6.42
C TYR A 138 -7.17 -11.63 5.39
N ALA A 139 -6.94 -11.42 4.09
CA ALA A 139 -7.71 -12.08 3.04
C ALA A 139 -7.49 -13.59 3.02
N TRP A 140 -6.25 -14.04 3.19
CA TRP A 140 -5.94 -15.46 3.36
C TRP A 140 -6.62 -16.06 4.59
N GLU A 141 -6.59 -15.38 5.74
CA GLU A 141 -7.31 -15.83 6.94
C GLU A 141 -8.83 -15.89 6.69
N ALA A 142 -9.39 -14.93 5.95
CA ALA A 142 -10.80 -14.93 5.59
C ALA A 142 -11.22 -16.19 4.82
N ILE A 143 -10.42 -16.59 3.83
CA ILE A 143 -10.66 -17.80 3.03
C ILE A 143 -10.40 -19.05 3.87
N ARG A 144 -9.28 -19.10 4.59
CA ARG A 144 -8.88 -20.24 5.43
C ARG A 144 -9.92 -20.58 6.50
N HIS A 145 -10.61 -19.58 7.03
CA HIS A 145 -11.66 -19.76 8.04
C HIS A 145 -13.06 -19.90 7.43
N GLY A 146 -13.20 -19.96 6.10
CA GLY A 146 -14.47 -20.17 5.40
C GLY A 146 -15.41 -18.95 5.45
N TYR A 147 -14.88 -17.75 5.72
CA TYR A 147 -15.69 -16.53 5.75
C TYR A 147 -15.97 -15.98 4.34
N GLN A 148 -15.13 -16.31 3.36
CA GLN A 148 -15.23 -15.90 1.96
C GLN A 148 -14.65 -16.99 1.06
N THR A 149 -15.15 -17.10 -0.16
CA THR A 149 -14.61 -18.01 -1.19
C THR A 149 -13.50 -17.32 -1.98
N VAL A 150 -13.67 -16.02 -2.25
CA VAL A 150 -12.74 -15.20 -3.03
C VAL A 150 -12.42 -13.92 -2.26
N MET A 151 -11.19 -13.44 -2.36
CA MET A 151 -10.79 -12.14 -1.82
C MET A 151 -9.97 -11.36 -2.83
N VAL A 152 -10.37 -10.11 -3.07
CA VAL A 152 -9.52 -9.09 -3.69
C VAL A 152 -8.58 -8.55 -2.60
N ALA A 153 -7.28 -8.76 -2.72
CA ALA A 153 -6.29 -8.34 -1.72
C ALA A 153 -5.21 -7.44 -2.32
N GLY A 154 -4.99 -6.25 -1.76
CA GLY A 154 -3.98 -5.36 -2.33
C GLY A 154 -3.63 -4.12 -1.51
N GLY A 155 -2.74 -3.31 -2.08
CA GLY A 155 -2.34 -2.02 -1.55
C GLY A 155 -2.19 -1.01 -2.69
N ALA A 156 -2.33 0.28 -2.38
CA ALA A 156 -2.08 1.36 -3.31
C ALA A 156 -1.55 2.59 -2.59
N GLU A 157 -0.85 3.46 -3.33
CA GLU A 157 -0.50 4.80 -2.90
C GLU A 157 -0.49 5.75 -4.11
N GLU A 158 -0.78 7.04 -3.89
CA GLU A 158 -0.58 8.12 -4.87
C GLU A 158 0.61 8.98 -4.47
N LEU A 159 1.35 9.55 -5.42
CA LEU A 159 2.52 10.35 -5.06
C LEU A 159 2.14 11.78 -4.68
N CYS A 160 2.58 12.24 -3.51
CA CYS A 160 2.38 13.63 -3.08
C CYS A 160 3.59 14.19 -2.30
N PRO A 161 3.96 15.49 -2.47
CA PRO A 161 4.99 16.12 -1.64
C PRO A 161 4.74 16.01 -0.13
N SER A 162 3.47 15.99 0.31
CA SER A 162 3.15 15.80 1.73
C SER A 162 3.60 14.46 2.28
N GLU A 163 3.63 13.42 1.43
CA GLU A 163 4.11 12.08 1.81
C GLU A 163 5.63 12.04 1.83
N ALA A 164 6.30 12.76 0.92
CA ALA A 164 7.75 12.93 0.97
C ALA A 164 8.17 13.60 2.29
N ALA A 165 7.42 14.62 2.71
CA ALA A 165 7.66 15.35 3.96
C ALA A 165 7.60 14.46 5.21
N VAL A 166 6.76 13.41 5.22
CA VAL A 166 6.69 12.45 6.35
C VAL A 166 8.05 11.82 6.63
N PHE A 167 8.79 11.45 5.58
CA PHE A 167 10.10 10.82 5.71
C PHE A 167 11.24 11.86 5.72
N ASP A 168 11.07 12.98 5.02
CA ASP A 168 12.10 14.03 4.92
C ASP A 168 12.30 14.75 6.25
N THR A 169 11.22 15.01 7.00
CA THR A 169 11.30 15.58 8.36
C THR A 169 11.94 14.61 9.38
N LEU A 170 11.92 13.31 9.07
CA LEU A 170 12.64 12.27 9.80
C LEU A 170 14.04 12.03 9.25
N PHE A 171 14.54 12.90 8.35
CA PHE A 171 15.73 12.76 7.48
C PHE A 171 16.01 11.34 6.98
N ALA A 172 14.94 10.64 6.59
CA ALA A 172 14.98 9.28 6.07
C ALA A 172 15.04 9.23 4.53
N THR A 173 14.78 10.35 3.85
CA THR A 173 14.79 10.49 2.38
C THR A 173 16.20 10.72 1.83
N SER A 174 16.46 10.17 0.64
CA SER A 174 17.68 10.46 -0.11
C SER A 174 17.71 11.91 -0.56
N GLN A 175 18.90 12.51 -0.52
CA GLN A 175 19.17 13.90 -0.87
C GLN A 175 20.05 14.01 -2.13
N ARG A 176 20.32 12.89 -2.80
CA ARG A 176 21.08 12.83 -4.06
C ARG A 176 20.21 13.27 -5.25
N ASN A 177 19.68 14.49 -5.15
CA ASN A 177 18.73 15.08 -6.11
C ASN A 177 19.28 15.12 -7.55
N ASP A 178 20.61 15.25 -7.71
CA ASP A 178 21.29 15.29 -9.01
C ASP A 178 21.66 13.89 -9.56
N GLU A 179 21.46 12.82 -8.79
CA GLU A 179 21.85 11.45 -9.14
C GLU A 179 20.70 10.42 -9.01
N PRO A 180 19.49 10.70 -9.54
CA PRO A 180 18.28 9.92 -9.30
C PRO A 180 18.37 8.46 -9.75
N LYS A 181 19.26 8.13 -10.69
CA LYS A 181 19.45 6.75 -11.20
C LYS A 181 20.25 5.85 -10.25
N THR A 182 20.80 6.40 -9.18
CA THR A 182 21.71 5.70 -8.26
C THR A 182 21.20 5.64 -6.82
N THR A 183 19.96 6.10 -6.60
CA THR A 183 19.28 6.13 -5.30
C THR A 183 17.80 5.79 -5.51
N PRO A 184 17.14 5.03 -4.61
CA PRO A 184 17.66 4.48 -3.37
C PRO A 184 18.61 3.31 -3.65
N SER A 185 19.54 3.06 -2.73
CA SER A 185 20.55 1.99 -2.84
C SER A 185 20.49 1.05 -1.62
N PRO A 186 19.49 0.15 -1.52
CA PRO A 186 19.30 -0.72 -0.36
C PRO A 186 20.55 -1.52 -0.01
N PHE A 187 20.93 -1.49 1.28
CA PHE A 187 22.11 -2.16 1.84
C PHE A 187 23.48 -1.64 1.38
N ASP A 188 23.54 -0.68 0.45
CA ASP A 188 24.79 -0.06 0.04
C ASP A 188 25.42 0.74 1.19
N GLU A 189 26.75 0.77 1.25
CA GLU A 189 27.50 1.53 2.26
C GLU A 189 27.30 3.04 2.11
N LYS A 190 27.05 3.51 0.89
CA LYS A 190 26.86 4.93 0.52
C LYS A 190 25.38 5.34 0.43
N ARG A 191 24.43 4.46 0.80
CA ARG A 191 23.01 4.83 0.84
C ARG A 191 22.78 5.99 1.80
N ASP A 192 21.91 6.91 1.42
CA ASP A 192 21.61 8.12 2.20
C ASP A 192 20.13 8.26 2.59
N GLY A 193 19.25 7.43 2.03
CA GLY A 193 17.84 7.39 2.40
C GLY A 193 16.99 6.67 1.36
N LEU A 194 15.68 6.73 1.57
CA LEU A 194 14.67 6.20 0.67
C LEU A 194 14.27 7.19 -0.42
N VAL A 195 13.62 6.70 -1.46
CA VAL A 195 12.89 7.51 -2.44
C VAL A 195 11.47 6.99 -2.45
N ILE A 196 10.49 7.86 -2.23
CA ILE A 196 9.08 7.47 -2.25
C ILE A 196 8.62 7.24 -3.68
N GLY A 197 7.67 6.33 -3.86
CA GLY A 197 7.03 6.05 -5.13
C GLY A 197 5.52 5.91 -4.95
N GLU A 198 4.82 5.66 -6.04
CA GLU A 198 3.39 5.39 -6.05
C GLU A 198 3.06 4.14 -6.86
N GLY A 199 1.80 3.71 -6.81
CA GLY A 199 1.33 2.58 -7.58
C GLY A 199 0.29 1.76 -6.83
N ALA A 200 -0.14 0.67 -7.44
CA ALA A 200 -1.05 -0.28 -6.82
C ALA A 200 -0.72 -1.71 -7.25
N GLY A 201 -1.00 -2.67 -6.37
CA GLY A 201 -0.90 -4.10 -6.68
C GLY A 201 -2.06 -4.85 -6.05
N THR A 202 -2.61 -5.81 -6.79
CA THR A 202 -3.74 -6.64 -6.38
C THR A 202 -3.45 -8.11 -6.67
N LEU A 203 -3.78 -8.97 -5.70
CA LEU A 203 -3.87 -10.42 -5.86
C LEU A 203 -5.33 -10.84 -5.71
N ILE A 204 -5.75 -11.78 -6.55
CA ILE A 204 -7.01 -12.50 -6.37
C ILE A 204 -6.68 -13.79 -5.63
N LEU A 205 -7.23 -13.94 -4.43
CA LEU A 205 -7.09 -15.13 -3.60
C LEU A 205 -8.39 -15.93 -3.65
N GLU A 206 -8.28 -17.24 -3.76
CA GLU A 206 -9.43 -18.14 -3.84
C GLU A 206 -9.24 -19.36 -2.94
N GLU A 207 -10.36 -19.92 -2.48
CA GLU A 207 -10.39 -21.27 -1.94
C GLU A 207 -9.92 -22.27 -3.01
N LEU A 208 -9.12 -23.26 -2.60
CA LEU A 208 -8.39 -24.13 -3.52
C LEU A 208 -9.32 -25.02 -4.36
N GLU A 209 -10.36 -25.58 -3.76
CA GLU A 209 -11.30 -26.45 -4.47
C GLU A 209 -12.20 -25.64 -5.40
N HIS A 210 -12.59 -24.42 -5.03
CA HIS A 210 -13.24 -23.45 -5.92
C HIS A 210 -12.37 -23.14 -7.16
N ALA A 211 -11.10 -22.78 -6.94
CA ALA A 211 -10.17 -22.47 -8.02
C ALA A 211 -9.97 -23.68 -8.96
N LYS A 212 -9.84 -24.90 -8.41
CA LYS A 212 -9.74 -26.13 -9.20
C LYS A 212 -11.01 -26.43 -9.99
N ALA A 213 -12.18 -26.27 -9.37
CA ALA A 213 -13.47 -26.60 -9.98
C ALA A 213 -13.73 -25.75 -11.24
N ARG A 214 -13.32 -24.48 -11.23
CA ARG A 214 -13.42 -23.59 -12.40
C ARG A 214 -12.22 -23.65 -13.36
N GLY A 215 -11.21 -24.49 -13.07
CA GLY A 215 -10.02 -24.62 -13.91
C GLY A 215 -9.09 -23.41 -13.90
N ALA A 216 -9.02 -22.68 -12.79
CA ALA A 216 -8.20 -21.47 -12.65
C ALA A 216 -6.70 -21.77 -12.83
N THR A 217 -5.96 -20.80 -13.39
CA THR A 217 -4.50 -20.85 -13.37
C THR A 217 -4.00 -20.44 -11.98
N ILE A 218 -3.33 -21.37 -11.29
CA ILE A 218 -2.83 -21.13 -9.93
C ILE A 218 -1.34 -20.72 -9.99
N TYR A 219 -1.05 -19.48 -9.59
CA TYR A 219 0.32 -18.94 -9.56
C TYR A 219 1.11 -19.37 -8.31
N GLY A 220 0.41 -19.67 -7.21
CA GLY A 220 1.02 -20.10 -5.96
C GLY A 220 -0.02 -20.29 -4.87
N GLU A 221 0.38 -20.96 -3.79
CA GLU A 221 -0.44 -21.19 -2.61
C GLU A 221 0.16 -20.41 -1.43
N ILE A 222 -0.68 -19.64 -0.72
CA ILE A 222 -0.27 -19.00 0.53
C ILE A 222 -0.36 -20.05 1.64
N ILE A 223 0.81 -20.49 2.12
CA ILE A 223 0.91 -21.53 3.15
C ILE A 223 1.04 -20.96 4.57
N GLY A 224 1.27 -19.65 4.73
CA GLY A 224 1.38 -19.05 6.05
C GLY A 224 1.42 -17.52 6.02
N PHE A 225 0.88 -16.95 7.10
CA PHE A 225 0.89 -15.52 7.39
C PHE A 225 1.13 -15.33 8.89
N ALA A 226 1.78 -14.23 9.24
CA ALA A 226 1.88 -13.74 10.61
C ALA A 226 2.06 -12.21 10.57
N THR A 227 1.65 -11.57 11.66
CA THR A 227 1.90 -10.15 11.91
C THR A 227 2.12 -9.96 13.41
N ASN A 228 2.98 -9.02 13.77
CA ASN A 228 3.20 -8.59 15.14
C ASN A 228 3.55 -7.09 15.19
N CYS A 229 3.91 -6.58 16.36
CA CYS A 229 4.27 -5.19 16.56
C CYS A 229 5.47 -5.10 17.51
N ASP A 230 6.42 -4.24 17.19
CA ASP A 230 7.61 -4.00 18.02
C ASP A 230 7.25 -3.34 19.36
N ALA A 231 6.23 -2.46 19.34
CA ALA A 231 5.77 -1.67 20.49
C ALA A 231 6.89 -0.94 21.28
N ALA A 232 8.03 -0.67 20.65
CA ALA A 232 9.22 -0.09 21.29
C ALA A 232 9.49 1.36 20.86
N HIS A 233 9.34 1.66 19.57
CA HIS A 233 9.52 3.01 19.03
C HIS A 233 8.62 3.20 17.80
N ILE A 234 8.21 4.43 17.52
CA ILE A 234 7.28 4.73 16.42
C ILE A 234 7.92 4.51 15.03
N THR A 235 9.21 4.76 14.88
CA THR A 235 9.93 4.69 13.58
C THR A 235 11.21 3.84 13.59
N GLN A 236 11.67 3.34 14.74
CA GLN A 236 12.92 2.59 14.83
C GLN A 236 12.61 1.10 14.99
N PRO A 237 12.94 0.26 14.00
CA PRO A 237 12.57 -1.16 14.01
C PRO A 237 13.39 -1.96 15.01
N GLN A 238 12.78 -3.01 15.57
CA GLN A 238 13.42 -3.96 16.47
C GLN A 238 13.68 -5.28 15.76
N ARG A 239 14.95 -5.71 15.75
CA ARG A 239 15.38 -6.91 15.03
C ARG A 239 14.69 -8.16 15.58
N GLU A 240 14.54 -8.24 16.89
CA GLU A 240 14.07 -9.41 17.63
C GLU A 240 12.62 -9.72 17.28
N THR A 241 11.74 -8.72 17.30
CA THR A 241 10.31 -8.86 16.94
C THR A 241 10.11 -9.11 15.45
N MET A 242 10.90 -8.47 14.58
CA MET A 242 10.91 -8.81 13.14
C MET A 242 11.28 -10.28 12.91
N GLN A 243 12.27 -10.80 13.65
CA GLN A 243 12.67 -12.21 13.58
C GLN A 243 11.54 -13.14 14.07
N ILE A 244 10.92 -12.82 15.21
CA ILE A 244 9.78 -13.59 15.75
C ILE A 244 8.67 -13.71 14.71
N CYS A 245 8.31 -12.62 14.03
CA CYS A 245 7.29 -12.64 12.98
C CYS A 245 7.63 -13.66 11.88
N MET A 246 8.88 -13.69 11.41
CA MET A 246 9.32 -14.66 10.41
C MET A 246 9.32 -16.11 10.93
N GLU A 247 9.68 -16.32 12.19
CA GLU A 247 9.66 -17.65 12.82
C GLU A 247 8.23 -18.17 12.97
N THR A 248 7.29 -17.30 13.36
CA THR A 248 5.86 -17.64 13.43
C THR A 248 5.30 -18.05 12.07
N ILE A 249 5.72 -17.41 10.96
CA ILE A 249 5.32 -17.85 9.62
C ILE A 249 5.82 -19.27 9.33
N ALA A 250 7.06 -19.59 9.69
CA ALA A 250 7.64 -20.92 9.49
C ALA A 250 6.90 -22.00 10.30
N GLU A 251 6.49 -21.67 11.52
CA GLU A 251 5.68 -22.54 12.37
C GLU A 251 4.26 -22.73 11.79
N ASN A 252 3.59 -21.64 11.42
CA ASN A 252 2.23 -21.64 10.87
C ASN A 252 2.12 -22.42 9.55
N SER A 253 3.17 -22.36 8.73
CA SER A 253 3.21 -22.98 7.41
C SER A 253 3.53 -24.48 7.41
N ARG A 254 3.71 -25.08 8.60
CA ARG A 254 4.14 -26.49 8.77
C ARG A 254 5.40 -26.82 7.96
N LEU A 255 6.18 -25.81 7.58
CA LEU A 255 7.47 -25.99 6.92
C LEU A 255 8.40 -26.62 7.96
N LYS A 256 8.57 -27.95 7.89
CA LYS A 256 9.68 -28.59 8.59
C LYS A 256 10.95 -27.88 8.13
N ARG A 257 11.83 -27.54 9.09
CA ARG A 257 13.20 -27.00 8.86
C ARG A 257 14.07 -27.87 7.94
N THR A 258 13.53 -28.94 7.38
CA THR A 258 14.15 -29.93 6.51
C THR A 258 13.27 -30.18 5.28
N GLY A 259 13.61 -29.57 4.14
CA GLY A 259 13.15 -30.02 2.81
C GLY A 259 12.59 -28.93 1.89
N TYR A 260 11.85 -27.95 2.41
CA TYR A 260 11.41 -26.80 1.63
C TYR A 260 12.49 -25.71 1.65
N ARG A 261 13.02 -25.37 0.48
CA ARG A 261 13.97 -24.25 0.37
C ARG A 261 13.16 -22.96 0.29
N VAL A 262 13.41 -22.01 1.20
CA VAL A 262 13.03 -20.63 0.94
C VAL A 262 13.92 -20.14 -0.20
N HIS A 263 13.38 -20.18 -1.42
CA HIS A 263 14.14 -19.88 -2.63
C HIS A 263 14.44 -18.38 -2.77
N PHE A 264 13.61 -17.52 -2.18
CA PHE A 264 13.74 -16.08 -2.25
C PHE A 264 13.11 -15.42 -1.03
N ARG A 265 13.77 -14.40 -0.48
CA ARG A 265 13.20 -13.53 0.58
C ARG A 265 13.13 -12.10 0.03
N PRO A 266 11.92 -11.59 -0.27
CA PRO A 266 11.76 -10.16 -0.56
C PRO A 266 12.29 -9.38 0.64
N ARG A 267 13.17 -8.40 0.40
CA ARG A 267 13.74 -7.59 1.47
C ARG A 267 12.98 -6.28 1.55
N HIS A 268 12.46 -5.94 2.73
CA HIS A 268 12.05 -4.57 3.03
C HIS A 268 13.33 -3.75 3.22
N GLY A 269 13.79 -3.11 2.14
CA GLY A 269 15.13 -2.52 2.00
C GLY A 269 15.27 -1.08 2.49
N ASP A 270 14.32 -0.56 3.25
CA ASP A 270 14.21 0.85 3.63
C ASP A 270 15.08 1.24 4.85
N ARG A 271 16.36 0.88 4.85
CA ARG A 271 17.25 1.30 5.95
C ARG A 271 17.74 2.74 5.72
N SER A 272 17.02 3.71 6.28
CA SER A 272 17.58 5.04 6.58
C SER A 272 18.87 4.88 7.42
N GLY A 273 19.92 5.63 7.07
CA GLY A 273 21.27 5.47 7.64
C GLY A 273 21.33 5.73 9.15
N ARG A 274 22.34 5.17 9.84
CA ARG A 274 22.64 5.57 11.22
C ARG A 274 23.13 7.02 11.22
N TYR A 275 22.42 7.90 11.93
CA TYR A 275 22.80 9.29 12.08
C TYR A 275 24.18 9.45 12.74
N ARG A 276 25.08 10.13 12.04
CA ARG A 276 26.14 10.93 12.68
C ARG A 276 25.54 12.31 12.99
N ARG A 277 25.21 12.57 14.26
CA ARG A 277 25.08 13.94 14.75
C ARG A 277 26.41 14.66 14.44
N LYS A 278 26.41 15.61 13.49
CA LYS A 278 27.46 16.62 13.46
C LYS A 278 27.35 17.40 14.76
N SER A 279 28.32 17.22 15.65
CA SER A 279 28.52 18.06 16.83
C SER A 279 28.70 19.51 16.37
N GLY A 280 27.63 20.30 16.41
CA GLY A 280 27.68 21.74 16.26
C GLY A 280 28.26 22.35 17.53
N ASN A 281 29.37 23.07 17.36
CA ASN A 281 30.10 23.80 18.38
C ASN A 281 29.19 24.64 19.28
N GLY A 282 29.52 24.64 20.57
CA GLY A 282 28.85 25.44 21.57
C GLY A 282 28.96 26.94 21.32
N ARG A 283 28.02 27.66 21.91
CA ARG A 283 28.25 28.94 22.54
C ARG A 283 27.25 29.07 23.69
N ASN A 284 27.78 29.00 24.89
CA ASN A 284 27.14 29.49 26.10
C ASN A 284 26.82 30.98 25.91
N LEU A 285 25.58 31.36 26.17
CA LEU A 285 25.18 32.45 27.06
C LEU A 285 23.74 32.15 27.52
#